data_AF-A0A349XX59-F1
#
_entry.id   AF-A0A349XX59-F1
#
_cell.length_a   1.000
_cell.length_b   1.000
_cell.length_c   1.000
_cell.angle_alpha   90.00
_cell.angle_beta   90.00
_cell.angle_gamma   90.00
#
_symmetry.space_group_name_H-M   'P 1'
#
loop_
_entity.id
_entity.type
_entity.pdbx_description
1 polymer ?
#
loop_
_entity_poly.entity_id
_entity_poly.type
_entity_poly.pdbx_seq_one_letter_code
_entity_poly.pdbx_strand_id
1 'polypeptide(L)'
;LAHKAEDEGVALAEILAGQRGHVNYDVIPAVVYTQPEVASVGKTEEELKAAGVAYKVGKFPFTANGRARAMQVTDGFVKILADKETDRVLGGHIVGFGAGEMIHEITVLMEFGGSSEDLGRTCHAHPTMSEAVKEAALATFFKPIHM
;
A
#
# COMPACT_ATOMS: atom_id res chain seq x y z
N LEU A 1 -6.20 -16.33 -2.78
CA LEU A 1 -6.81 -15.14 -3.40
C LEU A 1 -7.09 -15.45 -4.86
N ALA A 2 -8.16 -14.89 -5.45
CA ALA A 2 -8.53 -15.18 -6.84
C ALA A 2 -7.48 -14.66 -7.83
N HIS A 3 -7.12 -13.37 -7.74
CA HIS A 3 -6.10 -12.73 -8.59
C HIS A 3 -4.74 -13.47 -8.57
N LYS A 4 -4.35 -14.05 -7.43
CA LYS A 4 -3.15 -14.89 -7.33
C LYS A 4 -3.22 -16.12 -8.24
N ALA A 5 -4.38 -16.77 -8.32
CA ALA A 5 -4.57 -17.94 -9.19
C ALA A 5 -4.66 -17.53 -10.67
N GLU A 6 -5.21 -16.36 -10.96
CA GLU A 6 -5.27 -15.80 -12.31
C GLU A 6 -3.86 -15.51 -12.85
N ASP A 7 -3.02 -14.82 -12.06
CA ASP A 7 -1.62 -14.53 -12.42
C ASP A 7 -0.79 -15.80 -12.61
N GLU A 8 -0.95 -16.78 -11.72
CA GLU A 8 -0.31 -18.09 -11.87
C GLU A 8 -0.76 -18.82 -13.15
N GLY A 9 -2.04 -18.70 -13.51
CA GLY A 9 -2.61 -19.28 -14.73
C GLY A 9 -1.99 -18.65 -15.98
N VAL A 10 -1.86 -17.32 -16.02
CA VAL A 10 -1.21 -16.60 -17.12
C VAL A 10 0.26 -16.98 -17.23
N ALA A 11 1.01 -16.92 -16.12
CA ALA A 11 2.43 -17.27 -16.12
C ALA A 11 2.67 -18.72 -16.58
N LEU A 12 1.84 -19.66 -16.16
CA LEU A 12 1.91 -21.04 -16.63
C LEU A 12 1.64 -21.16 -18.13
N ALA A 13 0.60 -20.50 -18.63
CA ALA A 13 0.27 -20.51 -20.06
C ALA A 13 1.41 -19.94 -20.91
N GLU A 14 2.03 -18.85 -20.46
CA GLU A 14 3.22 -18.26 -21.09
C GLU A 14 4.41 -19.22 -21.12
N ILE A 15 4.70 -19.89 -20.00
CA ILE A 15 5.79 -20.89 -19.92
C ILE A 15 5.53 -22.06 -20.88
N LEU A 16 4.31 -22.59 -20.93
CA LEU A 16 3.94 -23.66 -21.85
C LEU A 16 4.05 -23.23 -23.32
N ALA A 17 3.86 -21.94 -23.60
CA ALA A 17 4.07 -21.34 -24.91
C ALA A 17 5.54 -20.95 -25.21
N GLY A 18 6.49 -21.27 -24.32
CA GLY A 18 7.91 -20.95 -24.48
C GLY A 18 8.28 -19.48 -24.21
N GLN A 19 7.38 -18.72 -23.57
CA GLN A 19 7.61 -17.34 -23.15
C GLN A 19 8.20 -17.28 -21.72
N ARG A 20 8.31 -16.08 -21.14
CA ARG A 20 8.97 -15.82 -19.85
C ARG A 20 7.96 -15.44 -18.77
N GLY A 21 7.04 -16.35 -18.46
CA GLY A 21 6.04 -16.13 -17.42
C GLY A 21 6.66 -15.92 -16.04
N HIS A 22 6.13 -14.96 -15.31
CA HIS A 22 6.59 -14.55 -13.98
C HIS A 22 5.41 -14.07 -13.12
N VAL A 23 5.50 -14.31 -11.81
CA VAL A 23 4.57 -13.77 -10.81
C VAL A 23 5.39 -13.18 -9.67
N ASN A 24 5.10 -11.93 -9.31
CA ASN A 24 5.72 -11.25 -8.19
C ASN A 24 4.92 -11.51 -6.89
N TYR A 25 5.27 -12.59 -6.18
CA TYR A 25 4.57 -12.98 -4.95
C TYR A 25 4.77 -12.00 -3.78
N ASP A 26 5.77 -11.12 -3.84
CA ASP A 26 5.97 -10.09 -2.80
C ASP A 26 4.97 -8.93 -2.93
N VAL A 27 4.25 -8.83 -4.06
CA VAL A 27 3.34 -7.71 -4.36
C VAL A 27 1.95 -8.22 -4.77
N ILE A 28 1.40 -9.15 -4.00
CA ILE A 28 0.01 -9.60 -4.13
C ILE A 28 -0.86 -8.90 -3.08
N PRO A 29 -1.80 -8.02 -3.48
CA PRO A 29 -2.67 -7.34 -2.51
C PRO A 29 -3.72 -8.30 -1.93
N ALA A 30 -3.99 -8.18 -0.63
CA ALA A 30 -5.07 -8.89 0.05
C ALA A 30 -6.12 -7.89 0.55
N VAL A 31 -7.39 -8.23 0.41
CA VAL A 31 -8.51 -7.36 0.79
C VAL A 31 -9.54 -8.15 1.59
N VAL A 32 -10.02 -7.54 2.68
CA VAL A 32 -11.14 -8.00 3.50
C VAL A 32 -12.24 -6.96 3.42
N TYR A 33 -13.37 -7.34 2.83
CA TYR A 33 -14.52 -6.45 2.55
C TYR A 33 -15.46 -6.29 3.76
N THR A 34 -14.89 -6.05 4.95
CA THR A 34 -15.63 -5.62 6.15
C THR A 34 -15.95 -4.14 6.08
N GLN A 35 -16.63 -3.62 7.10
CA GLN A 35 -16.81 -2.18 7.28
C GLN A 35 -16.22 -1.74 8.64
N PRO A 36 -15.11 -0.98 8.66
CA PRO A 36 -14.31 -0.56 7.50
C PRO A 36 -13.60 -1.74 6.80
N GLU A 37 -13.24 -1.55 5.53
CA GLU A 37 -12.44 -2.52 4.78
C GLU A 37 -11.02 -2.56 5.33
N VAL A 38 -10.35 -3.69 5.11
CA VAL A 38 -8.91 -3.85 5.38
C VAL A 38 -8.23 -4.29 4.09
N ALA A 39 -7.16 -3.60 3.71
CA ALA A 39 -6.34 -4.00 2.57
C ALA A 39 -4.85 -3.94 2.92
N SER A 40 -4.06 -4.84 2.33
CA SER A 40 -2.62 -4.92 2.56
C SER A 40 -1.88 -5.38 1.31
N VAL A 41 -0.66 -4.91 1.12
CA VAL A 41 0.31 -5.42 0.14
C VAL A 41 1.72 -5.35 0.73
N GLY A 42 2.59 -6.28 0.37
CA GLY A 42 3.94 -6.36 0.90
C GLY A 42 4.01 -6.97 2.30
N LYS A 43 5.07 -6.63 3.04
CA LYS A 43 5.38 -7.20 4.36
C LYS A 43 4.65 -6.47 5.48
N THR A 44 4.28 -7.20 6.51
CA THR A 44 3.81 -6.70 7.82
C THR A 44 4.99 -6.28 8.70
N GLU A 45 4.71 -5.53 9.77
CA GLU A 45 5.76 -5.18 10.75
C GLU A 45 6.31 -6.39 11.47
N GLU A 46 5.47 -7.38 11.75
CA GLU A 46 5.83 -8.64 12.40
C GLU A 46 6.78 -9.45 11.52
N GLU A 47 6.53 -9.53 10.21
CA GLU A 47 7.43 -10.17 9.25
C GLU A 47 8.77 -9.45 9.15
N LEU A 48 8.77 -8.11 9.11
CA LEU A 48 10.01 -7.33 9.07
C LEU A 48 10.84 -7.51 10.36
N LYS A 49 10.18 -7.51 11.53
CA LYS A 49 10.83 -7.80 12.82
C LYS A 49 11.41 -9.21 12.85
N ALA A 50 10.65 -10.21 12.42
CA ALA A 50 11.10 -11.60 12.39
C ALA A 50 12.28 -11.81 11.43
N ALA A 51 12.32 -11.06 10.33
CA ALA A 51 13.42 -11.07 9.36
C ALA A 51 14.63 -10.21 9.78
N GLY A 52 14.56 -9.48 10.91
CA GLY A 52 15.63 -8.58 11.35
C GLY A 52 15.85 -7.37 10.43
N VAL A 53 14.84 -6.99 9.64
CA VAL A 53 14.90 -5.86 8.72
C VAL A 53 14.61 -4.58 9.50
N ALA A 54 15.51 -3.60 9.41
CA ALA A 54 15.27 -2.27 9.99
C ALA A 54 14.34 -1.47 9.07
N TYR A 55 13.24 -0.95 9.61
CA TYR A 55 12.23 -0.24 8.84
C TYR A 55 11.73 1.02 9.56
N LYS A 56 11.15 1.94 8.79
CA LYS A 56 10.42 3.13 9.23
C LYS A 56 8.92 2.92 9.04
N VAL A 57 8.12 3.63 9.82
CA VAL A 57 6.66 3.56 9.79
C VAL A 57 6.09 4.96 9.70
N GLY A 58 5.26 5.21 8.69
CA GLY A 58 4.38 6.37 8.64
C GLY A 58 2.92 5.95 8.72
N LYS A 59 2.11 6.73 9.43
CA LYS A 59 0.67 6.52 9.56
C LYS A 59 -0.07 7.83 9.39
N PHE A 60 -1.24 7.76 8.75
CA PHE A 60 -2.15 8.89 8.64
C PHE A 60 -3.60 8.45 8.90
N PRO A 61 -4.32 9.06 9.85
CA PRO A 61 -5.68 8.66 10.19
C PRO A 61 -6.72 9.30 9.25
N PHE A 62 -7.79 8.57 8.93
CA PHE A 62 -8.88 9.12 8.11
C PHE A 62 -9.68 10.22 8.82
N THR A 63 -9.58 10.36 10.14
CA THR A 63 -10.12 11.51 10.89
C THR A 63 -9.52 12.86 10.46
N ALA A 64 -8.29 12.85 9.93
CA ALA A 64 -7.60 14.04 9.42
C ALA A 64 -7.82 14.27 7.91
N ASN A 65 -8.53 13.37 7.22
CA ASN A 65 -8.80 13.49 5.79
C ASN A 65 -10.12 14.22 5.51
N GLY A 66 -10.08 15.28 4.69
CA GLY A 66 -11.26 16.09 4.37
C GLY A 66 -12.36 15.32 3.64
N ARG A 67 -12.00 14.41 2.72
CA ARG A 67 -12.95 13.57 1.98
C ARG A 67 -13.66 12.58 2.90
N ALA A 68 -12.91 11.91 3.78
CA ALA A 68 -13.45 10.98 4.78
C ALA A 68 -14.45 11.67 5.71
N ARG A 69 -14.13 12.89 6.16
CA ARG A 69 -15.04 13.72 6.97
C ARG A 69 -16.31 14.08 6.21
N ALA A 70 -16.20 14.52 4.96
CA ALA A 70 -17.35 14.87 4.12
C ALA A 70 -18.27 13.66 3.86
N MET A 71 -17.71 12.46 3.78
CA MET A 71 -18.43 11.22 3.56
C MET A 71 -18.87 10.51 4.85
N GLN A 72 -18.56 11.06 6.03
CA GLN A 72 -18.84 10.45 7.34
C GLN A 72 -18.25 9.03 7.51
N VAL A 73 -17.07 8.77 6.92
CA VAL A 73 -16.37 7.47 6.97
C VAL A 73 -14.93 7.64 7.47
N THR A 74 -14.79 8.15 8.70
CA THR A 74 -13.49 8.55 9.27
C THR A 74 -12.73 7.42 9.98
N ASP A 75 -13.29 6.20 10.01
CA ASP A 75 -12.67 5.09 10.71
C ASP A 75 -11.39 4.61 10.02
N GLY A 76 -10.35 4.37 10.82
CA GLY A 76 -9.11 3.74 10.40
C GLY A 76 -8.01 4.70 9.93
N PHE A 77 -7.08 4.18 9.13
CA PHE A 77 -5.83 4.83 8.76
C PHE A 77 -5.16 4.17 7.54
N VAL A 78 -4.20 4.88 6.95
CA VAL A 78 -3.16 4.29 6.08
C VAL A 78 -1.86 4.13 6.87
N LYS A 79 -1.14 3.03 6.66
CA LYS A 79 0.19 2.75 7.20
C LYS A 79 1.13 2.34 6.07
N ILE A 80 2.28 3.01 5.98
CA ILE A 80 3.36 2.68 5.04
C ILE A 80 4.58 2.22 5.84
N LEU A 81 5.21 1.15 5.37
CA LEU A 81 6.45 0.60 5.90
C LEU A 81 7.53 0.77 4.83
N ALA A 82 8.66 1.35 5.19
CA ALA A 82 9.78 1.53 4.26
C ALA A 82 11.09 1.09 4.90
N ASP A 83 12.03 0.64 4.07
CA ASP A 83 13.39 0.33 4.49
C ASP A 83 14.04 1.56 5.14
N LYS A 84 14.79 1.33 6.23
CA LYS A 84 15.34 2.43 7.02
C LYS A 84 16.41 3.23 6.28
N GLU A 85 17.21 2.58 5.44
CA GLU A 85 18.38 3.18 4.81
C GLU A 85 18.08 3.68 3.40
N THR A 86 17.28 2.93 2.63
CA THR A 86 17.00 3.19 1.22
C THR A 86 15.65 3.85 0.95
N ASP A 87 14.78 3.94 1.96
CA ASP A 87 13.41 4.44 1.85
C ASP A 87 12.48 3.63 0.90
N ARG A 88 12.95 2.50 0.37
CA ARG A 88 12.13 1.62 -0.47
C ARG A 88 10.90 1.15 0.30
N VAL A 89 9.70 1.28 -0.28
CA VAL A 89 8.47 0.78 0.36
C VAL A 89 8.51 -0.75 0.42
N LEU A 90 8.30 -1.28 1.63
CA LEU A 90 8.30 -2.72 1.94
C LEU A 90 6.89 -3.26 2.17
N GLY A 91 5.93 -2.39 2.49
CA GLY A 91 4.53 -2.78 2.64
C GLY A 91 3.60 -1.59 2.91
N GLY A 92 2.34 -1.77 2.53
CA GLY A 92 1.26 -0.82 2.73
C GLY A 92 0.04 -1.51 3.34
N HIS A 93 -0.59 -0.84 4.29
CA HIS A 93 -1.76 -1.39 4.99
C HIS A 93 -2.79 -0.28 5.20
N ILE A 94 -4.04 -0.54 4.82
CA ILE A 94 -5.13 0.43 4.88
C ILE A 94 -6.29 -0.21 5.64
N VAL A 95 -6.82 0.54 6.61
CA VAL A 95 -8.11 0.24 7.24
C VAL A 95 -8.99 1.46 6.99
N GLY A 96 -10.07 1.33 6.22
CA GLY A 96 -10.93 2.48 5.89
C GLY A 96 -11.87 2.23 4.71
N PHE A 97 -12.71 3.21 4.39
CA PHE A 97 -13.60 3.12 3.23
C PHE A 97 -12.80 3.14 1.91
N GLY A 98 -13.04 2.15 1.04
CA GLY A 98 -12.34 2.03 -0.25
C GLY A 98 -10.88 1.59 -0.11
N ALA A 99 -10.53 0.87 0.96
CA ALA A 99 -9.18 0.34 1.17
C ALA A 99 -8.78 -0.62 0.04
N GLY A 100 -9.73 -1.43 -0.44
CA GLY A 100 -9.51 -2.37 -1.55
C GLY A 100 -9.15 -1.66 -2.86
N GLU A 101 -9.60 -0.43 -3.07
CA GLU A 101 -9.25 0.36 -4.25
C GLU A 101 -7.91 1.08 -4.06
N MET A 102 -7.75 1.79 -2.92
CA MET A 102 -6.54 2.57 -2.63
C MET A 102 -5.27 1.72 -2.54
N ILE A 103 -5.34 0.45 -2.14
CA ILE A 103 -4.14 -0.40 -2.00
C ILE A 103 -3.37 -0.54 -3.32
N HIS A 104 -4.05 -0.41 -4.46
CA HIS A 104 -3.45 -0.60 -5.78
C HIS A 104 -2.39 0.46 -6.12
N GLU A 105 -2.49 1.69 -5.62
CA GLU A 105 -1.43 2.68 -5.89
C GLU A 105 -0.12 2.34 -5.16
N ILE A 106 -0.21 1.69 -4.00
CA ILE A 106 0.95 1.18 -3.26
C ILE A 106 1.48 -0.10 -3.95
N THR A 107 0.60 -0.97 -4.43
CA THR A 107 0.96 -2.14 -5.26
C THR A 107 1.79 -1.71 -6.47
N VAL A 108 1.32 -0.74 -7.25
CA VAL A 108 2.04 -0.23 -8.42
C VAL A 108 3.38 0.39 -8.01
N LEU A 109 3.42 1.22 -6.96
CA LEU A 109 4.68 1.79 -6.47
C LEU A 109 5.70 0.70 -6.13
N MET A 110 5.29 -0.34 -5.40
CA MET A 110 6.16 -1.44 -5.00
C MET A 110 6.67 -2.25 -6.20
N GLU A 111 5.84 -2.43 -7.22
CA GLU A 111 6.22 -3.10 -8.48
C GLU A 111 7.35 -2.35 -9.20
N PHE A 112 7.31 -1.02 -9.18
CA PHE A 112 8.40 -0.18 -9.69
C PHE A 112 9.58 -0.02 -8.71
N GLY A 113 9.50 -0.62 -7.52
CA GLY A 113 10.54 -0.49 -6.48
C GLY A 113 10.66 0.89 -5.86
N GLY A 114 9.57 1.68 -5.88
CA GLY A 114 9.55 3.06 -5.42
C GLY A 114 9.79 3.26 -3.93
N SER A 115 10.22 4.47 -3.59
CA SER A 115 10.44 4.93 -2.22
C SER A 115 9.19 5.58 -1.62
N SER A 116 9.17 5.77 -0.30
CA SER A 116 8.09 6.53 0.35
C SER A 116 8.14 8.01 -0.03
N GLU A 117 9.32 8.54 -0.36
CA GLU A 117 9.49 9.87 -0.96
C GLU A 117 8.76 9.99 -2.31
N ASP A 118 8.91 9.00 -3.21
CA ASP A 118 8.25 9.01 -4.52
C ASP A 118 6.72 9.09 -4.39
N LEU A 119 6.16 8.26 -3.51
CA LEU A 119 4.73 8.24 -3.21
C LEU A 119 4.27 9.56 -2.55
N GLY A 120 5.02 10.03 -1.56
CA GLY A 120 4.74 11.27 -0.84
C GLY A 120 4.83 12.52 -1.73
N ARG A 121 5.65 12.51 -2.78
CA ARG A 121 5.81 13.62 -3.73
C ARG A 121 4.84 13.57 -4.91
N THR A 122 4.26 12.41 -5.20
CA THR A 122 3.24 12.28 -6.23
C THR A 122 2.02 13.17 -5.93
N CYS A 123 1.55 13.92 -6.92
CA CYS A 123 0.39 14.80 -6.77
C CYS A 123 -0.88 13.95 -6.63
N HIS A 124 -1.57 14.09 -5.50
CA HIS A 124 -2.86 13.44 -5.26
C HIS A 124 -3.97 14.49 -5.36
N ALA A 125 -5.09 14.13 -5.97
CA ALA A 125 -6.20 15.05 -6.14
C ALA A 125 -6.86 15.39 -4.80
N HIS A 126 -7.34 16.63 -4.67
CA HIS A 126 -8.02 17.13 -3.47
C HIS A 126 -9.49 17.49 -3.77
N PRO A 127 -10.47 17.11 -2.92
CA PRO A 127 -10.35 16.18 -1.81
C PRO A 127 -10.55 14.71 -2.24
N THR A 128 -9.64 13.81 -1.86
CA THR A 128 -9.76 12.35 -2.06
C THR A 128 -9.33 11.56 -0.82
N MET A 129 -9.77 10.30 -0.73
CA MET A 129 -9.29 9.38 0.32
C MET A 129 -7.81 9.06 0.13
N SER A 130 -7.33 8.95 -1.12
CA SER A 130 -5.93 8.66 -1.45
C SER A 130 -4.94 9.70 -0.95
N GLU A 131 -5.36 10.93 -0.61
CA GLU A 131 -4.48 11.89 0.08
C GLU A 131 -3.95 11.33 1.41
N ALA A 132 -4.67 10.42 2.08
CA ALA A 132 -4.18 9.74 3.27
C ALA A 132 -2.97 8.83 2.99
N VAL A 133 -2.88 8.25 1.79
CA VAL A 133 -1.73 7.44 1.39
C VAL A 133 -0.51 8.32 1.17
N LYS A 134 -0.68 9.44 0.45
CA LYS A 134 0.36 10.47 0.29
C LYS A 134 0.90 10.95 1.64
N GLU A 135 0.01 11.29 2.58
CA GLU A 135 0.41 11.81 3.89
C GLU A 135 1.07 10.72 4.76
N ALA A 136 0.62 9.46 4.69
CA ALA A 136 1.30 8.35 5.36
C ALA A 136 2.70 8.10 4.80
N ALA A 137 2.88 8.25 3.48
CA ALA A 137 4.18 8.18 2.83
C ALA A 137 5.09 9.36 3.25
N LEU A 138 4.57 10.59 3.28
CA LEU A 138 5.29 11.75 3.82
C LEU A 138 5.69 11.56 5.28
N ALA A 139 4.83 10.95 6.11
CA ALA A 139 5.15 10.60 7.49
C ALA A 139 6.21 9.50 7.62
N THR A 140 6.36 8.65 6.61
CA THR A 140 7.42 7.61 6.56
C THR A 140 8.76 8.22 6.16
N PHE A 141 8.75 9.10 5.15
CA PHE A 141 9.93 9.76 4.61
C PHE A 141 10.48 10.84 5.56
N PHE A 142 9.61 11.77 5.98
CA PHE A 142 10.00 12.95 6.75
C PHE A 142 8.89 13.43 7.71
N LYS A 143 7.92 14.19 7.23
CA LYS A 143 6.82 14.77 8.01
C LYS A 143 5.56 14.94 7.15
N PRO A 144 4.38 14.55 7.65
CA PRO A 144 3.12 14.87 6.99
C PRO A 144 2.82 16.38 7.13
N ILE A 145 1.95 16.90 6.26
CA ILE A 145 1.49 18.29 6.32
C ILE A 145 0.23 18.41 7.18
N HIS A 146 -0.67 17.44 7.06
CA HIS A 146 -1.90 17.37 7.84
C HIS A 146 -1.77 16.34 8.98
N MET A 147 -2.58 16.46 10.02
CA MET A 147 -2.64 15.51 11.15
C MET A 147 -3.98 15.54 11.88
#